data_AF-A0A497PN52-F1
#
_entry.id   AF-A0A497PN52-F1
#
_cell.length_a   1.000
_cell.length_b   1.000
_cell.length_c   1.000
_cell.angle_alpha   90.00
_cell.angle_beta   90.00
_cell.angle_gamma   90.00
#
_symmetry.space_group_name_H-M   'P 1'
#
loop_
_entity.id
_entity.type
_entity.pdbx_description
1 polymer ?
#
loop_
_entity_poly.entity_id
_entity_poly.type
_entity_poly.pdbx_seq_one_letter_code
_entity_poly.pdbx_strand_id
1 'polypeptide(L)'
;WYQLLIKQPQYAKYCDWEKINGYNWSYLLSFQPQLADYCDWSKLKGEDWVVLLREQPQFAKYCNWDLLDNKLEWYFLLRKQPQFAKYCPKRFRKFLIEFHPKYFRKMFEED
;
A
#
# COMPACT_ATOMS: atom_id res chain seq x y z
N TRP A 1 -12.72 11.17 -12.43
CA TRP A 1 -12.54 12.16 -11.35
C TRP A 1 -11.16 12.11 -10.71
N TYR A 2 -10.66 10.96 -10.25
CA TYR A 2 -9.34 10.87 -9.59
C TYR A 2 -8.18 11.44 -10.44
N GLN A 3 -8.15 11.19 -11.75
CA GLN A 3 -7.11 11.75 -12.64
C GLN A 3 -7.10 13.29 -12.67
N LEU A 4 -8.27 13.92 -12.60
CA LEU A 4 -8.38 15.38 -12.51
C LEU A 4 -7.79 15.86 -11.18
N LEU A 5 -8.15 15.21 -10.08
CA LEU A 5 -7.66 15.56 -8.74
C LEU A 5 -6.16 15.36 -8.57
N ILE A 6 -5.56 14.42 -9.29
CA ILE A 6 -4.09 14.26 -9.34
C ILE A 6 -3.42 15.51 -9.93
N LYS A 7 -4.06 16.18 -10.90
CA LYS A 7 -3.52 17.39 -11.52
C LYS A 7 -3.99 18.66 -10.81
N GLN A 8 -5.17 18.63 -10.22
CA GLN A 8 -5.88 19.80 -9.69
C GLN A 8 -6.60 19.45 -8.38
N PRO A 9 -5.85 19.22 -7.28
CA PRO A 9 -6.42 18.80 -5.99
C PRO A 9 -7.34 19.85 -5.36
N GLN A 10 -7.29 21.12 -5.78
CA GLN A 10 -8.18 22.18 -5.32
C GLN A 10 -9.67 21.94 -5.61
N TYR A 11 -9.99 21.05 -6.56
CA TYR A 11 -11.37 20.66 -6.85
C TYR A 11 -11.92 19.54 -5.94
N ALA A 12 -11.12 19.08 -4.96
CA ALA A 12 -11.50 18.07 -3.98
C ALA A 12 -12.87 18.32 -3.34
N LYS A 13 -13.19 19.58 -3.00
CA LYS A 13 -14.47 19.97 -2.38
C LYS A 13 -15.72 19.71 -3.23
N TYR A 14 -15.56 19.47 -4.53
CA TYR A 14 -16.67 19.16 -5.44
C TYR A 14 -16.77 17.66 -5.75
N CYS A 15 -15.86 16.84 -5.20
CA CYS A 15 -15.86 15.42 -5.49
C CYS A 15 -16.89 14.69 -4.63
N ASP A 16 -17.66 13.85 -5.29
CA ASP A 16 -18.43 12.79 -4.64
C ASP A 16 -17.49 11.61 -4.36
N TRP A 17 -16.97 11.57 -3.14
CA TRP A 17 -15.96 10.60 -2.70
C TRP A 17 -16.47 9.17 -2.64
N GLU A 18 -17.78 8.97 -2.46
CA GLU A 18 -18.39 7.63 -2.35
C GLU A 18 -18.23 6.83 -3.65
N LYS A 19 -18.12 7.52 -4.78
CA LYS A 19 -17.95 6.92 -6.12
C LYS A 19 -16.52 6.50 -6.43
N ILE A 20 -15.54 6.84 -5.59
CA ILE A 20 -14.15 6.41 -5.79
C ILE A 20 -13.96 5.00 -5.21
N ASN A 21 -13.43 4.09 -6.02
CA ASN A 21 -13.09 2.72 -5.61
C ASN A 21 -11.66 2.64 -5.02
N GLY A 22 -11.31 1.51 -4.41
CA GLY A 22 -10.01 1.30 -3.75
C GLY A 22 -8.81 1.59 -4.66
N TYR A 23 -8.81 1.08 -5.88
CA TYR A 23 -7.74 1.31 -6.86
C TYR A 23 -7.55 2.79 -7.20
N ASN A 24 -8.64 3.52 -7.43
CA ASN A 24 -8.55 4.95 -7.71
C ASN A 24 -8.10 5.75 -6.48
N TRP A 25 -8.47 5.31 -5.27
CA TRP A 25 -7.99 5.88 -4.02
C TRP A 25 -6.50 5.67 -3.83
N SER A 26 -6.00 4.44 -3.98
CA SER A 26 -4.58 4.15 -3.83
C SER A 26 -3.76 4.98 -4.82
N TYR A 27 -4.18 5.06 -6.07
CA TYR A 27 -3.49 5.87 -7.07
C TYR A 27 -3.59 7.37 -6.76
N LEU A 28 -4.76 7.90 -6.39
CA LEU A 28 -4.92 9.31 -6.04
C LEU A 28 -4.00 9.71 -4.88
N LEU A 29 -4.00 8.94 -3.80
CA LEU A 29 -3.23 9.25 -2.61
C LEU A 29 -1.72 9.04 -2.80
N SER A 30 -1.29 8.18 -3.72
CA SER A 30 0.12 8.08 -4.10
C SER A 30 0.66 9.41 -4.64
N PHE A 31 -0.17 10.22 -5.32
CA PHE A 31 0.24 11.52 -5.86
C PHE A 31 -0.22 12.72 -5.00
N GLN A 32 -1.33 12.58 -4.28
CA GLN A 32 -1.95 13.67 -3.52
C GLN A 32 -2.26 13.20 -2.08
N PRO A 33 -1.23 12.95 -1.25
CA PRO A 33 -1.41 12.41 0.10
C PRO A 33 -2.22 13.34 1.03
N GLN A 34 -2.28 14.64 0.75
CA GLN A 34 -3.09 15.60 1.50
C GLN A 34 -4.61 15.38 1.34
N LEU A 35 -5.05 14.56 0.38
CA LEU A 35 -6.46 14.20 0.22
C LEU A 35 -6.88 12.98 1.06
N ALA A 36 -5.98 12.47 1.90
CA ALA A 36 -6.22 11.29 2.74
C ALA A 36 -7.39 11.46 3.72
N ASP A 37 -7.71 12.70 4.12
CA ASP A 37 -8.83 12.98 5.03
C ASP A 37 -10.19 12.65 4.41
N TYR A 38 -10.27 12.55 3.08
CA TYR A 38 -11.48 12.15 2.35
C TYR A 38 -11.53 10.65 2.05
N CYS A 39 -10.45 9.91 2.33
CA CYS A 39 -10.31 8.53 1.92
C CYS A 39 -11.16 7.60 2.78
N ASP A 40 -12.03 6.83 2.14
CA ASP A 40 -12.63 5.67 2.76
C ASP A 40 -11.68 4.47 2.65
N TRP A 41 -10.85 4.30 3.69
CA TRP A 41 -9.86 3.23 3.79
C TRP A 41 -10.46 1.82 3.67
N SER A 42 -11.75 1.65 3.99
CA SER A 42 -12.44 0.35 3.90
C SER A 42 -12.60 -0.15 2.46
N LYS A 43 -12.46 0.75 1.47
CA LYS A 43 -12.55 0.41 0.04
C LYS A 43 -11.27 -0.20 -0.53
N LEU A 44 -10.13 -0.04 0.16
CA LEU A 44 -8.84 -0.54 -0.31
C LEU A 44 -8.70 -2.04 -0.03
N LYS A 45 -8.25 -2.78 -1.04
CA LYS A 45 -7.89 -4.20 -0.96
C LYS A 45 -6.37 -4.38 -0.87
N GLY A 46 -5.89 -5.61 -0.75
CA GLY A 46 -4.46 -5.93 -0.63
C GLY A 46 -3.59 -5.25 -1.68
N GLU A 47 -3.94 -5.41 -2.96
CA GLU A 47 -3.20 -4.78 -4.07
C GLU A 47 -3.20 -3.24 -4.00
N ASP A 48 -4.32 -2.64 -3.59
CA ASP A 48 -4.45 -1.18 -3.44
C ASP A 48 -3.51 -0.66 -2.34
N TRP A 49 -3.47 -1.38 -1.21
CA TRP A 49 -2.56 -1.07 -0.12
C TRP A 49 -1.10 -1.19 -0.54
N VAL A 50 -0.74 -2.21 -1.33
CA VAL A 50 0.63 -2.37 -1.83
C VAL A 50 1.02 -1.21 -2.74
N VAL A 51 0.14 -0.80 -3.66
CA VAL A 51 0.37 0.36 -4.52
C VAL A 51 0.58 1.62 -3.68
N LEU A 52 -0.30 1.87 -2.72
CA LEU A 52 -0.24 3.06 -1.89
C LEU A 52 0.99 3.09 -0.98
N LEU A 53 1.22 2.02 -0.21
CA LEU A 53 2.27 2.00 0.82
C LEU A 53 3.67 1.99 0.23
N ARG A 54 3.84 1.52 -1.01
CA ARG A 54 5.11 1.65 -1.73
C ARG A 54 5.52 3.12 -1.92
N GLU A 55 4.56 4.00 -2.14
CA GLU A 55 4.80 5.43 -2.40
C GLU A 55 4.58 6.31 -1.15
N GLN A 56 3.66 5.93 -0.27
CA GLN A 56 3.22 6.72 0.89
C GLN A 56 3.18 5.85 2.17
N PRO A 57 4.35 5.49 2.74
CA PRO A 57 4.44 4.57 3.88
C PRO A 57 3.78 5.11 5.16
N GLN A 58 3.57 6.42 5.28
CA GLN A 58 2.90 7.03 6.43
C GLN A 58 1.43 6.59 6.61
N PHE A 59 0.79 6.06 5.56
CA PHE A 59 -0.58 5.53 5.63
C PHE A 59 -0.66 4.09 6.17
N ALA A 60 0.48 3.48 6.51
CA ALA A 60 0.53 2.14 7.11
C ALA A 60 -0.31 2.01 8.38
N LYS A 61 -0.52 3.11 9.12
CA LYS A 61 -1.37 3.14 10.32
C LYS A 61 -2.85 2.84 10.04
N TYR A 62 -3.30 2.97 8.80
CA TYR A 62 -4.66 2.66 8.35
C TYR A 62 -4.77 1.31 7.64
N CYS A 63 -3.63 0.67 7.34
CA CYS A 63 -3.59 -0.56 6.56
C CYS A 63 -4.04 -1.74 7.41
N ASN A 64 -5.01 -2.50 6.89
CA ASN A 64 -5.27 -3.86 7.37
C ASN A 64 -4.34 -4.84 6.66
N TRP A 65 -3.26 -5.22 7.34
CA TRP A 65 -2.22 -6.12 6.81
C TRP A 65 -2.73 -7.51 6.44
N ASP A 66 -3.86 -7.95 7.01
CA ASP A 66 -4.47 -9.25 6.67
C ASP A 66 -5.05 -9.28 5.25
N LEU A 67 -5.26 -8.11 4.63
CA LEU A 67 -5.69 -8.00 3.24
C LEU A 67 -4.58 -8.35 2.24
N LEU A 68 -3.30 -8.33 2.65
CA LEU A 68 -2.16 -8.70 1.81
C LEU A 68 -1.94 -10.21 1.90
N ASP A 69 -2.73 -10.96 1.13
CA ASP A 69 -2.72 -12.43 1.14
C ASP A 69 -1.85 -13.05 0.04
N ASN A 70 -1.21 -12.22 -0.80
CA ASN A 70 -0.38 -12.69 -1.89
C ASN A 70 1.12 -12.53 -1.58
N LYS A 71 1.89 -13.60 -1.80
CA LYS A 71 3.35 -13.59 -1.61
C LYS A 71 4.10 -12.56 -2.49
N LEU A 72 3.57 -12.26 -3.69
CA LEU A 72 4.17 -11.28 -4.60
C LEU A 72 3.92 -9.83 -4.14
N GLU A 73 2.77 -9.56 -3.51
CA GLU A 73 2.47 -8.26 -2.91
C GLU A 73 3.50 -7.92 -1.83
N TRP A 74 3.77 -8.88 -0.93
CA TRP A 74 4.83 -8.75 0.08
C TRP A 74 6.21 -8.56 -0.54
N TYR A 75 6.53 -9.30 -1.61
CA TYR A 75 7.79 -9.12 -2.33
C TYR A 75 7.96 -7.68 -2.84
N PHE A 76 6.97 -7.15 -3.54
CA PHE A 76 7.05 -5.79 -4.10
C PHE A 76 7.05 -4.71 -3.03
N LEU A 77 6.24 -4.88 -1.98
CA LEU A 77 6.17 -3.93 -0.89
C LEU A 77 7.51 -3.87 -0.13
N LEU A 78 8.03 -5.01 0.32
CA LEU A 78 9.22 -5.06 1.17
C LEU A 78 10.50 -4.65 0.44
N ARG A 79 10.55 -4.81 -0.89
CA ARG A 79 11.64 -4.28 -1.71
C ARG A 79 11.72 -2.75 -1.71
N LYS A 80 10.59 -2.06 -1.51
CA LYS A 80 10.51 -0.60 -1.48
C LYS A 80 10.45 -0.07 -0.05
N GLN A 81 9.81 -0.79 0.86
CA GLN A 81 9.52 -0.39 2.23
C GLN A 81 9.88 -1.52 3.21
N PRO A 82 11.18 -1.76 3.46
CA PRO A 82 11.64 -2.88 4.29
C PRO A 82 11.17 -2.78 5.76
N GLN A 83 10.83 -1.58 6.25
CA GLN A 83 10.30 -1.37 7.60
C GLN A 83 8.97 -2.09 7.87
N PHE A 84 8.28 -2.56 6.83
CA PHE A 84 7.06 -3.35 6.97
C PHE A 84 7.30 -4.85 7.12
N ALA A 85 8.56 -5.31 7.16
CA ALA A 85 8.90 -6.72 7.35
C ALA A 85 8.25 -7.33 8.60
N LYS A 86 8.12 -6.54 9.69
CA LYS A 86 7.46 -6.94 10.94
C LYS A 86 5.99 -7.36 10.77
N TYR A 87 5.30 -6.85 9.75
CA TYR A 87 3.91 -7.21 9.45
C TYR A 87 3.81 -8.41 8.50
N CYS A 88 4.92 -8.84 7.88
CA CYS A 88 4.91 -9.91 6.88
C CYS A 88 4.65 -11.27 7.52
N PRO A 89 3.59 -12.00 7.11
CA PRO A 89 3.28 -13.32 7.62
C PRO A 89 4.44 -14.31 7.43
N LYS A 90 4.76 -15.09 8.48
CA LYS A 90 5.84 -16.09 8.45
C LYS A 90 5.72 -17.07 7.26
N ARG A 91 4.49 -17.41 6.85
CA ARG A 91 4.20 -18.27 5.69
C ARG A 91 4.77 -17.72 4.37
N PHE A 92 4.87 -16.41 4.21
CA PHE A 92 5.44 -15.80 3.00
C PHE A 92 6.95 -15.59 3.10
N ARG A 93 7.50 -15.41 4.30
CA ARG A 93 8.94 -15.20 4.53
C ARG A 93 9.79 -16.30 3.90
N LYS A 94 9.41 -17.57 4.07
CA LYS A 94 10.10 -18.71 3.45
C LYS A 94 10.19 -18.56 1.93
N PHE A 95 9.06 -18.29 1.28
CA PHE A 95 9.03 -18.05 -0.17
C PHE A 95 9.90 -16.87 -0.58
N LEU A 96 9.86 -15.75 0.16
CA LEU A 96 10.64 -14.55 -0.17
C LEU A 96 12.15 -14.79 -0.06
N ILE A 97 12.59 -15.51 0.98
CA ILE A 97 14.00 -15.90 1.15
C ILE A 97 14.43 -16.84 0.02
N GLU A 98 13.61 -17.82 -0.36
CA GLU A 98 13.94 -18.74 -1.47
C GLU A 98 13.97 -18.01 -2.82
N PHE A 99 13.02 -17.10 -3.05
CA PHE A 99 12.88 -16.37 -4.31
C PHE A 99 13.95 -15.30 -4.50
N HIS A 100 14.36 -14.60 -3.45
CA HIS A 100 15.42 -13.59 -3.52
C HIS A 100 16.32 -13.56 -2.26
N PRO A 101 17.17 -14.59 -2.06
CA PRO A 101 17.88 -14.85 -0.80
C PRO A 101 18.77 -13.69 -0.36
N LYS A 102 19.46 -13.04 -1.30
CA LYS A 102 20.39 -11.95 -1.01
C LYS A 102 19.72 -10.76 -0.29
N TYR A 103 18.43 -10.56 -0.52
CA TYR A 103 17.69 -9.42 0.04
C TYR A 103 16.94 -9.80 1.31
N PHE A 104 16.25 -10.95 1.29
CA PHE A 104 15.32 -11.31 2.36
C PHE A 104 15.93 -12.11 3.50
N ARG A 105 17.09 -12.77 3.31
CA ARG A 105 17.69 -13.57 4.39
C ARG A 105 18.03 -12.69 5.60
N LYS A 106 18.83 -11.64 5.38
CA LYS A 106 19.18 -10.66 6.41
C LYS A 106 17.96 -9.92 6.97
N MET A 107 16.94 -9.68 6.14
CA MET A 107 15.71 -8.98 6.57
C MET A 107 14.90 -9.77 7.61
N PHE A 108 14.95 -11.09 7.58
CA PHE A 108 14.16 -11.95 8.48
C PHE A 108 15.04 -12.79 9.43
N GLU A 109 16.34 -12.54 9.49
CA GLU A 109 17.28 -13.24 10.39
C GLU A 109 17.09 -12.87 11.87
N GLU A 110 16.45 -11.73 12.15
CA GLU A 110 16.33 -11.13 13.50
C GLU A 110 14.93 -11.28 14.15
N ASP A 111 13.98 -11.96 13.49
CA ASP A 111 12.59 -12.17 13.95
C ASP A 111 12.28 -13.64 14.32
#